data_AF-A0A1F9B532-F1
#
_entry.id   AF-A0A1F9B532-F1
#
_cell.length_a   1.000
_cell.length_b   1.000
_cell.length_c   1.000
_cell.angle_alpha   90.00
_cell.angle_beta   90.00
_cell.angle_gamma   90.00
#
_symmetry.space_group_name_H-M   'P 1'
#
loop_
_entity.id
_entity.type
_entity.pdbx_description
1 polymer ?
#
loop_
_entity_poly.entity_id
_entity_poly.type
_entity_poly.pdbx_seq_one_letter_code
_entity_poly.pdbx_strand_id
1 'polypeptide(L)'
;MNHLIRCVNCDAILFKTPFDQWPEYEFGPNSSPGSFRTIEKDDYQDFLRNHQGHRLEELTIIDDSFVSEKPYIEPVKVSYFKATNGSESFVIKKYRKNIANPLEYKLIYGDFHLKCLSIEVLSEEIKKQLLAECPGLSEEKAESFIRICQDIPKVVDIKNLEKVPEESSHPLEIYYQMDDVTGAHLLRRCRNAFQGKEYLDIEDFINRHRDNSVLLFKAIHKIEIAEVSKPKKEIRPLAIPVESKKILKKR
;
A
#
# COMPACT_ATOMS: atom_id res chain seq x y z
N MET A 1 -4.41 14.19 -17.79
CA MET A 1 -3.23 13.47 -17.28
C MET A 1 -3.01 13.90 -15.84
N ASN A 2 -2.72 12.95 -14.96
CA ASN A 2 -2.49 13.25 -13.55
C ASN A 2 -1.01 13.60 -13.36
N HIS A 3 -0.71 14.73 -12.73
CA HIS A 3 0.67 15.20 -12.52
C HIS A 3 0.88 15.55 -11.06
N LEU A 4 2.00 15.12 -10.48
CA LEU A 4 2.38 15.53 -9.13
C LEU A 4 3.34 16.70 -9.24
N ILE A 5 2.98 17.84 -8.64
CA ILE A 5 3.78 19.07 -8.65
C ILE A 5 4.22 19.35 -7.23
N ARG A 6 5.50 19.67 -7.07
CA ARG A 6 6.10 20.05 -5.80
C ARG A 6 6.57 21.48 -5.82
N CYS A 7 6.30 22.22 -4.76
CA CYS A 7 7.01 23.45 -4.44
C CYS A 7 8.31 23.14 -3.68
N VAL A 8 9.46 23.44 -4.27
CA VAL A 8 10.78 23.16 -3.66
C VAL A 8 11.02 24.01 -2.40
N ASN A 9 10.43 25.21 -2.34
CA ASN A 9 10.63 26.15 -1.25
C ASN A 9 9.93 25.70 0.04
N CYS A 10 8.68 25.25 -0.04
CA CYS A 10 7.86 24.91 1.13
C CYS A 10 7.43 23.43 1.20
N ASP A 11 7.85 22.59 0.26
CA ASP A 11 7.50 21.16 0.16
C ASP A 11 5.99 20.87 -0.01
N ALA A 12 5.20 21.88 -0.39
CA ALA A 12 3.80 21.70 -0.74
C ALA A 12 3.68 20.84 -2.02
N ILE A 13 2.72 19.92 -2.01
CA ILE A 13 2.44 19.00 -3.09
C ILE A 13 1.03 19.25 -3.62
N LEU A 14 0.91 19.38 -4.94
CA LEU A 14 -0.35 19.33 -5.65
C LEU A 14 -0.38 18.07 -6.50
N PHE A 15 -1.43 17.28 -6.35
CA PHE A 15 -1.74 16.22 -7.31
C PHE A 15 -2.77 16.73 -8.29
N LYS A 16 -2.30 17.21 -9.44
CA LYS A 16 -3.13 17.81 -10.46
C LYS A 16 -4.02 16.74 -11.09
N THR A 17 -5.33 16.93 -11.03
CA THR A 17 -6.31 16.04 -11.64
C THR A 17 -7.21 16.79 -12.63
N PRO A 18 -7.92 16.09 -13.53
CA PRO A 18 -8.96 16.73 -14.35
C PRO A 18 -10.11 17.35 -13.54
N PHE A 19 -10.22 17.03 -12.25
CA PHE A 19 -11.28 17.51 -11.36
C PHE A 19 -10.92 18.78 -10.61
N ASP A 20 -9.68 19.28 -10.73
CA ASP A 20 -9.23 20.48 -10.01
C ASP A 20 -10.04 21.74 -10.39
N GLN A 21 -10.73 21.70 -11.54
CA GLN A 21 -11.59 22.77 -12.05
C GLN A 21 -13.09 22.44 -11.93
N TRP A 22 -13.45 21.36 -11.22
CA TRP A 22 -14.84 21.01 -11.00
C TRP A 22 -15.43 21.84 -9.86
N PRO A 23 -16.67 22.33 -10.00
CA PRO A 23 -17.30 23.10 -8.96
C PRO A 23 -17.71 22.23 -7.77
N GLU A 24 -17.73 22.85 -6.59
CA GLU A 24 -18.34 22.26 -5.39
C GLU A 24 -19.81 22.66 -5.30
N TYR A 25 -20.61 21.79 -4.67
CA TYR A 25 -22.04 22.00 -4.48
C TYR A 25 -22.38 21.99 -3.00
N GLU A 26 -22.99 23.06 -2.52
CA GLU A 26 -23.44 23.18 -1.14
C GLU A 26 -24.96 23.29 -1.04
N PHE A 27 -25.53 22.58 -0.08
CA PHE A 27 -26.92 22.77 0.33
C PHE A 27 -26.95 23.84 1.43
N GLY A 28 -27.68 24.92 1.19
CA GLY A 28 -28.00 25.88 2.24
C GLY A 28 -28.92 25.26 3.32
N PRO A 29 -28.91 25.79 4.56
CA PRO A 29 -29.67 25.24 5.68
C PRO A 29 -31.20 25.23 5.47
N ASN A 30 -31.72 26.00 4.51
CA ASN A 30 -33.16 26.10 4.18
C ASN A 30 -33.45 25.73 2.71
N SER A 31 -32.62 24.89 2.08
CA SER A 31 -32.76 24.56 0.67
C SER A 31 -33.96 23.66 0.42
N SER A 32 -34.81 24.01 -0.55
CA SER A 32 -35.79 23.08 -1.12
C SER A 32 -35.07 21.97 -1.91
N PRO A 33 -35.69 20.78 -2.09
CA PRO A 33 -35.14 19.73 -2.94
C PRO A 33 -34.84 20.28 -4.34
N GLY A 34 -33.58 20.16 -4.78
CA GLY A 34 -33.11 20.68 -6.06
C GLY A 34 -32.48 22.09 -6.03
N SER A 35 -32.49 22.77 -4.87
CA SER A 35 -31.74 24.02 -4.68
C SER A 35 -30.34 23.72 -4.12
N PHE A 36 -29.31 23.96 -4.92
CA PHE A 36 -27.91 23.86 -4.52
C PHE A 36 -27.17 25.10 -4.99
N ARG A 37 -26.15 25.51 -4.22
CA ARG A 37 -25.22 26.56 -4.63
C ARG A 37 -24.01 25.92 -5.29
N THR A 38 -23.74 26.32 -6.53
CA THR A 38 -22.49 25.99 -7.23
C THR A 38 -21.39 26.96 -6.78
N ILE A 39 -20.24 26.42 -6.43
CA ILE A 39 -19.04 27.18 -6.05
C ILE A 39 -17.94 26.77 -7.04
N GLU A 40 -17.63 27.69 -7.97
CA GLU A 40 -16.53 27.48 -8.91
C GLU A 40 -15.20 27.42 -8.17
N LYS A 41 -14.37 26.43 -8.53
CA LYS A 41 -13.03 26.23 -7.98
C LYS A 41 -12.02 25.96 -9.08
N ASP A 42 -10.80 26.39 -8.85
CA ASP A 42 -9.62 26.02 -9.64
C ASP A 42 -8.44 25.82 -8.69
N ASP A 43 -8.36 24.61 -8.12
CA ASP A 43 -7.36 24.27 -7.10
C ASP A 43 -5.93 24.41 -7.64
N TYR A 44 -5.75 24.21 -8.95
CA TYR A 44 -4.46 24.39 -9.61
C TYR A 44 -4.05 25.86 -9.66
N GLN A 45 -4.95 26.75 -10.09
CA GLN A 45 -4.66 28.19 -10.10
C GLN A 45 -4.47 28.74 -8.68
N ASP A 46 -5.24 28.26 -7.71
CA ASP A 46 -5.05 28.61 -6.30
C ASP A 46 -3.66 28.20 -5.81
N PHE A 47 -3.22 26.98 -6.14
CA PHE A 47 -1.87 26.54 -5.83
C PHE A 47 -0.81 27.44 -6.47
N LEU A 48 -0.92 27.77 -7.76
CA LEU A 48 0.04 28.64 -8.46
C LEU A 48 0.09 30.05 -7.85
N ARG A 49 -1.06 30.63 -7.50
CA ARG A 49 -1.15 31.95 -6.85
C ARG A 49 -0.46 31.95 -5.49
N ASN A 50 -0.70 30.93 -4.67
CA ASN A 50 -0.10 30.80 -3.34
C ASN A 50 1.41 30.53 -3.37
N HIS A 51 1.95 30.11 -4.52
CA HIS A 51 3.37 29.78 -4.70
C HIS A 51 4.05 30.68 -5.74
N GLN A 52 3.54 31.90 -5.96
CA GLN A 52 4.19 32.88 -6.83
C GLN A 52 5.62 33.18 -6.33
N GLY A 53 6.59 33.10 -7.24
CA GLY A 53 8.01 33.30 -6.93
C GLY A 53 8.68 32.09 -6.28
N HIS A 54 7.96 31.00 -6.00
CA HIS A 54 8.57 29.74 -5.59
C HIS A 54 9.01 28.93 -6.82
N ARG A 55 10.01 28.06 -6.62
CA ARG A 55 10.43 27.09 -7.61
C ARG A 55 9.51 25.86 -7.53
N LEU A 56 8.87 25.54 -8.65
CA LEU A 56 8.06 24.34 -8.80
C LEU A 56 8.84 23.28 -9.60
N GLU A 57 8.64 22.02 -9.26
CA GLU A 57 9.15 20.86 -10.01
C GLU A 57 8.07 19.80 -10.18
N GLU A 58 8.15 19.04 -11.27
CA GLU A 58 7.28 17.89 -11.50
C GLU A 58 7.89 16.64 -10.88
N LEU A 59 7.03 15.79 -10.32
CA LEU A 59 7.37 14.49 -9.77
C LEU A 59 6.65 13.40 -10.55
N THR A 60 7.39 12.36 -10.92
CA THR A 60 6.89 11.14 -11.52
C THR A 60 6.66 10.10 -10.43
N ILE A 61 5.46 9.51 -10.39
CA ILE A 61 5.16 8.40 -9.47
C ILE A 61 5.96 7.18 -9.92
N ILE A 62 6.62 6.52 -8.98
CA ILE A 62 7.30 5.24 -9.24
C ILE A 62 6.23 4.15 -9.22
N ASP A 63 6.13 3.38 -10.29
CA ASP A 63 5.18 2.28 -10.40
C ASP A 63 5.40 1.24 -9.30
N ASP A 64 4.33 0.52 -8.92
CA ASP A 64 4.31 -0.50 -7.87
C ASP A 64 4.78 -0.03 -6.47
N SER A 65 4.83 1.30 -6.25
CA SER A 65 5.23 1.87 -4.96
C SER A 65 4.06 2.22 -4.04
N PHE A 66 2.81 1.98 -4.45
CA PHE A 66 1.65 2.36 -3.66
C PHE A 66 1.41 1.37 -2.52
N VAL A 67 1.20 1.89 -1.30
CA VAL A 67 0.84 1.11 -0.12
C VAL A 67 -0.15 1.88 0.74
N SER A 68 -1.06 1.19 1.43
CA SER A 68 -1.98 1.84 2.37
C SER A 68 -2.03 1.15 3.72
N GLU A 69 -2.18 1.95 4.78
CA GLU A 69 -2.35 1.48 6.16
C GLU A 69 -3.70 0.78 6.41
N LYS A 70 -4.68 1.01 5.53
CA LYS A 70 -6.05 0.49 5.65
C LYS A 70 -6.54 -0.10 4.33
N PRO A 71 -7.65 -0.86 4.31
CA PRO A 71 -8.24 -1.38 3.08
C PRO A 71 -8.40 -0.34 1.98
N TYR A 72 -8.23 -0.73 0.72
CA TYR A 72 -8.38 0.20 -0.40
C TYR A 72 -9.78 0.83 -0.51
N ILE A 73 -10.80 0.18 0.05
CA ILE A 73 -12.16 0.71 0.13
C ILE A 73 -12.33 1.82 1.17
N GLU A 74 -11.42 1.94 2.14
CA GLU A 74 -11.55 2.92 3.22
C GLU A 74 -11.34 4.35 2.67
N PRO A 75 -12.36 5.21 2.75
CA PRO A 75 -12.28 6.57 2.22
C PRO A 75 -11.24 7.43 2.96
N VAL A 76 -11.05 7.25 4.26
CA VAL A 76 -10.19 8.10 5.12
C VAL A 76 -8.85 7.40 5.40
N LYS A 77 -8.42 6.51 4.51
CA LYS A 77 -7.15 5.80 4.64
C LYS A 77 -5.96 6.73 4.43
N VAL A 78 -4.88 6.42 5.12
CA VAL A 78 -3.56 6.97 4.83
C VAL A 78 -2.88 6.02 3.85
N SER A 79 -2.34 6.58 2.78
CA SER A 79 -1.57 5.85 1.77
C SER A 79 -0.23 6.53 1.53
N TYR A 80 0.75 5.75 1.10
CA TYR A 80 2.07 6.22 0.74
C TYR A 80 2.41 5.71 -0.66
N PHE A 81 3.16 6.51 -1.40
CA PHE A 81 3.77 6.09 -2.66
C PHE A 81 5.08 6.83 -2.86
N LYS A 82 5.95 6.28 -3.70
CA LYS A 82 7.23 6.90 -4.03
C LYS A 82 7.08 7.74 -5.29
N ALA A 83 7.76 8.88 -5.32
CA ALA A 83 7.83 9.74 -6.49
C ALA A 83 9.26 10.27 -6.67
N THR A 84 9.65 10.59 -7.91
CA THR A 84 10.99 11.09 -8.24
C THR A 84 10.93 12.31 -9.14
N ASN A 85 11.87 13.23 -8.99
CA ASN A 85 12.12 14.33 -9.95
C ASN A 85 13.18 13.95 -11.01
N GLY A 86 13.53 12.66 -11.10
CA GLY A 86 14.60 12.13 -11.97
C GLY A 86 15.99 12.15 -11.33
N SER A 87 16.18 12.85 -10.21
CA SER A 87 17.46 12.91 -9.48
C SER A 87 17.38 12.34 -8.06
N GLU A 88 16.28 12.58 -7.37
CA GLU A 88 16.02 12.18 -6.00
C GLU A 88 14.67 11.48 -5.93
N SER A 89 14.51 10.58 -4.96
CA SER A 89 13.24 9.90 -4.65
C SER A 89 12.67 10.43 -3.34
N PHE A 90 11.35 10.53 -3.28
CA PHE A 90 10.59 11.04 -2.16
C PHE A 90 9.44 10.08 -1.84
N VAL A 91 9.03 10.08 -0.57
CA VAL A 91 7.80 9.43 -0.14
C VAL A 91 6.70 10.48 -0.07
N ILE A 92 5.55 10.19 -0.66
CA ILE A 92 4.38 11.05 -0.65
C ILE A 92 3.32 10.38 0.21
N LYS A 93 2.95 11.04 1.31
CA LYS A 93 1.83 10.62 2.16
C LYS A 93 0.55 11.28 1.65
N LYS A 94 -0.43 10.45 1.27
CA LYS A 94 -1.78 10.84 0.86
C LYS A 94 -2.76 10.54 1.99
N TYR A 95 -3.51 11.54 2.43
CA TYR A 95 -4.47 11.37 3.53
C TYR A 95 -5.59 12.41 3.46
N ARG A 96 -6.64 12.23 4.26
CA ARG A 96 -7.63 13.26 4.57
C ARG A 96 -8.15 13.02 5.99
N LYS A 97 -8.68 14.05 6.64
CA LYS A 97 -9.18 13.95 8.02
C LYS A 97 -10.53 13.23 8.11
N ASN A 98 -11.42 13.48 7.14
CA ASN A 98 -12.71 12.82 6.98
C ASN A 98 -13.16 12.95 5.51
N ILE A 99 -14.33 12.39 5.17
CA ILE A 99 -14.84 12.39 3.79
C ILE A 99 -15.18 13.77 3.24
N ALA A 100 -15.49 14.74 4.11
CA ALA A 100 -15.82 16.11 3.73
C ALA A 100 -14.57 16.98 3.53
N ASN A 101 -13.39 16.53 3.96
CA ASN A 101 -12.14 17.22 3.71
C ASN A 101 -11.51 16.79 2.37
N PRO A 102 -10.84 17.71 1.65
CA PRO A 102 -10.08 17.37 0.46
C PRO A 102 -8.92 16.43 0.79
N LEU A 103 -8.41 15.75 -0.23
CA LEU A 103 -7.20 14.94 -0.11
C LEU A 103 -5.98 15.85 0.02
N GLU A 104 -5.18 15.58 1.05
CA GLU A 104 -3.92 16.25 1.32
C GLU A 104 -2.74 15.35 0.95
N TYR A 105 -1.66 16.00 0.51
CA TYR A 105 -0.41 15.35 0.13
C TYR A 105 0.74 15.99 0.91
N LYS A 106 1.51 15.16 1.61
CA LYS A 106 2.70 15.58 2.35
C LYS A 106 3.93 14.89 1.78
N LEU A 107 4.94 15.68 1.43
CA LEU A 107 6.25 15.16 1.05
C LEU A 107 7.06 14.76 2.29
N ILE A 108 7.69 13.60 2.21
CA ILE A 108 8.58 13.05 3.21
C ILE A 108 9.90 12.71 2.51
N TYR A 109 10.99 13.23 3.05
CA TYR A 109 12.33 12.92 2.56
C TYR A 109 12.77 11.56 3.08
N GLY A 110 13.22 10.69 2.18
CA GLY A 110 13.72 9.37 2.54
C GLY A 110 12.97 8.27 1.80
N ASP A 111 12.80 7.14 2.47
CA ASP A 111 12.12 5.98 1.90
C ASP A 111 11.16 5.34 2.90
N PHE A 112 10.31 4.42 2.44
CA PHE A 112 9.57 3.52 3.31
C PHE A 112 9.89 2.07 2.96
N HIS A 113 9.76 1.21 3.97
CA HIS A 113 9.83 -0.24 3.82
C HIS A 113 8.74 -0.91 4.63
N LEU A 114 8.43 -2.16 4.28
CA LEU A 114 7.46 -2.97 5.00
C LEU A 114 8.20 -3.82 6.02
N LYS A 115 7.85 -3.65 7.29
CA LYS A 115 8.32 -4.50 8.37
C LYS A 115 7.27 -5.55 8.69
N CYS A 116 7.67 -6.81 8.57
CA CYS A 116 6.84 -7.93 9.00
C CYS A 116 6.66 -7.91 10.53
N LEU A 117 5.41 -8.01 10.96
CA LEU A 117 5.01 -8.06 12.37
C LEU A 117 4.70 -9.48 12.81
N SER A 118 3.93 -10.20 12.00
CA SER A 118 3.55 -11.59 12.25
C SER A 118 3.48 -12.36 10.95
N ILE A 119 3.64 -13.67 11.07
CA ILE A 119 3.44 -14.65 10.01
C ILE A 119 2.45 -15.66 10.57
N GLU A 120 1.39 -15.90 9.83
CA GLU A 120 0.25 -16.72 10.23
C GLU A 120 -0.03 -17.77 9.15
N VAL A 121 -0.65 -18.87 9.56
CA VAL A 121 -1.24 -19.86 8.65
C VAL A 121 -2.75 -19.69 8.63
N LEU A 122 -3.38 -19.99 7.50
CA LEU A 122 -4.82 -19.90 7.29
C LEU A 122 -5.55 -21.07 7.98
N SER A 123 -5.55 -21.07 9.31
CA SER A 123 -5.89 -22.24 10.14
C SER A 123 -7.30 -22.78 9.85
N GLU A 124 -8.29 -21.90 9.69
CA GLU A 124 -9.67 -22.30 9.43
C GLU A 124 -9.85 -22.86 8.02
N GLU A 125 -9.21 -22.22 7.03
CA GLU A 125 -9.21 -22.66 5.64
C GLU A 125 -8.51 -24.01 5.47
N ILE A 126 -7.35 -24.18 6.13
CA ILE A 126 -6.63 -25.45 6.18
C ILE A 126 -7.52 -26.52 6.82
N LYS A 127 -8.14 -26.26 7.97
CA LYS A 127 -9.00 -27.23 8.66
C LYS A 127 -10.17 -27.66 7.77
N LYS A 128 -10.84 -26.69 7.15
CA LYS A 128 -11.97 -26.94 6.25
C LYS A 128 -11.56 -27.78 5.03
N GLN A 129 -10.44 -27.43 4.38
CA GLN A 129 -9.95 -28.16 3.22
C GLN A 129 -9.49 -29.58 3.59
N LEU A 130 -8.78 -29.70 4.72
CA LEU A 130 -8.28 -30.98 5.21
C LEU A 130 -9.42 -31.95 5.51
N LEU A 131 -10.46 -31.52 6.23
CA LEU A 131 -11.62 -32.37 6.54
C LEU A 131 -12.43 -32.73 5.30
N ALA A 132 -12.46 -31.87 4.28
CA ALA A 132 -13.15 -32.14 3.03
C ALA A 132 -12.43 -33.19 2.17
N GLU A 133 -11.09 -33.18 2.15
CA GLU A 133 -10.29 -34.06 1.31
C GLU A 133 -9.84 -35.35 2.01
N CYS A 134 -9.77 -35.34 3.34
CA CYS A 134 -9.39 -36.47 4.16
C CYS A 134 -10.58 -36.87 5.07
N PRO A 135 -11.70 -37.41 4.52
CA PRO A 135 -12.91 -37.71 5.28
C PRO A 135 -12.72 -38.80 6.35
N GLY A 136 -11.60 -39.54 6.32
CA GLY A 136 -11.22 -40.50 7.36
C GLY A 136 -10.49 -39.89 8.56
N LEU A 137 -10.14 -38.60 8.51
CA LEU A 137 -9.42 -37.91 9.57
C LEU A 137 -10.41 -37.40 10.63
N SER A 138 -10.14 -37.70 11.91
CA SER A 138 -10.95 -37.16 13.00
C SER A 138 -10.71 -35.66 13.19
N GLU A 139 -11.67 -34.97 13.81
CA GLU A 139 -11.54 -33.54 14.11
C GLU A 139 -10.34 -33.24 15.03
N GLU A 140 -10.10 -34.09 16.04
CA GLU A 140 -8.94 -33.97 16.94
C GLU A 140 -7.59 -34.09 16.20
N LYS A 141 -7.54 -34.95 15.18
CA LYS A 141 -6.38 -35.12 14.32
C LYS A 141 -6.18 -33.93 13.39
N ALA A 142 -7.26 -33.38 12.84
CA ALA A 142 -7.22 -32.13 12.09
C ALA A 142 -6.69 -30.98 12.96
N GLU A 143 -7.18 -30.83 14.20
CA GLU A 143 -6.65 -29.83 15.13
C GLU A 143 -5.18 -30.03 15.45
N SER A 144 -4.74 -31.29 15.59
CA SER A 144 -3.33 -31.61 15.80
C SER A 144 -2.47 -31.16 14.61
N PHE A 145 -2.96 -31.33 13.38
CA PHE A 145 -2.30 -30.81 12.17
C PHE A 145 -2.21 -29.28 12.18
N ILE A 146 -3.31 -28.60 12.52
CA ILE A 146 -3.34 -27.13 12.62
C ILE A 146 -2.32 -26.62 13.64
N ARG A 147 -2.23 -27.24 14.82
CA ARG A 147 -1.24 -26.86 15.85
C ARG A 147 0.18 -27.00 15.34
N ILE A 148 0.47 -28.06 14.57
CA ILE A 148 1.79 -28.23 13.94
C ILE A 148 2.04 -27.10 12.95
N CYS A 149 1.07 -26.78 12.09
CA CYS A 149 1.19 -25.70 11.10
C CYS A 149 1.41 -24.33 11.75
N GLN A 150 0.71 -24.03 12.85
CA GLN A 150 0.84 -22.77 13.59
C GLN A 150 2.21 -22.57 14.23
N ASP A 151 2.96 -23.64 14.50
CA ASP A 151 4.32 -23.54 15.00
C ASP A 151 5.35 -23.28 13.89
N ILE A 152 5.04 -23.62 12.63
CA ILE A 152 5.99 -23.48 11.51
C ILE A 152 6.45 -22.02 11.32
N PRO A 153 5.56 -21.01 11.32
CA PRO A 153 5.96 -19.62 11.17
C PRO A 153 7.05 -19.13 12.14
N LYS A 154 7.23 -19.79 13.29
CA LYS A 154 8.23 -19.40 14.31
C LYS A 154 9.68 -19.61 13.86
N VAL A 155 9.90 -20.46 12.85
CA VAL A 155 11.24 -20.81 12.33
C VAL A 155 11.47 -20.33 10.90
N VAL A 156 10.48 -19.67 10.30
CA VAL A 156 10.50 -19.23 8.91
C VAL A 156 11.03 -17.79 8.82
N ASP A 157 11.93 -17.56 7.87
CA ASP A 157 12.35 -16.21 7.47
C ASP A 157 11.68 -15.85 6.12
N ILE A 158 10.77 -14.87 6.15
CA ILE A 158 10.05 -14.41 4.96
C ILE A 158 10.95 -13.90 3.84
N LYS A 159 12.19 -13.51 4.15
CA LYS A 159 13.14 -13.02 3.11
C LYS A 159 13.51 -14.10 2.11
N ASN A 160 13.37 -15.37 2.49
CA ASN A 160 13.68 -16.52 1.65
C ASN A 160 12.43 -17.09 0.96
N LEU A 161 11.25 -16.54 1.25
CA LEU A 161 9.99 -17.02 0.68
C LEU A 161 9.59 -16.21 -0.55
N GLU A 162 8.96 -16.89 -1.50
CA GLU A 162 8.38 -16.27 -2.69
C GLU A 162 7.01 -15.69 -2.37
N LYS A 163 6.75 -14.47 -2.88
CA LYS A 163 5.45 -13.81 -2.73
C LYS A 163 4.47 -14.36 -3.75
N VAL A 164 3.24 -14.61 -3.31
CA VAL A 164 2.14 -15.04 -4.16
C VAL A 164 1.21 -13.85 -4.42
N PRO A 165 0.76 -13.63 -5.67
CA PRO A 165 -0.18 -12.56 -6.02
C PRO A 165 -1.62 -12.92 -5.59
N GLU A 166 -1.81 -13.16 -4.30
CA GLU A 166 -3.13 -13.43 -3.71
C GLU A 166 -3.82 -12.09 -3.38
N GLU A 167 -5.11 -11.97 -3.72
CA GLU A 167 -5.87 -10.75 -3.45
C GLU A 167 -6.23 -10.65 -1.96
N SER A 168 -5.68 -9.63 -1.26
CA SER A 168 -6.17 -9.23 0.06
C SER A 168 -6.96 -7.92 0.00
N SER A 169 -8.01 -7.83 0.79
CA SER A 169 -8.69 -6.56 1.08
C SER A 169 -7.80 -5.60 1.88
N HIS A 170 -6.77 -6.11 2.54
CA HIS A 170 -5.80 -5.38 3.35
C HIS A 170 -4.44 -5.30 2.65
N PRO A 171 -3.98 -4.10 2.23
CA PRO A 171 -2.73 -3.94 1.47
C PRO A 171 -1.44 -4.37 2.17
N LEU A 172 -1.49 -4.58 3.49
CA LEU A 172 -0.36 -4.98 4.32
C LEU A 172 -0.36 -6.47 4.67
N GLU A 173 -1.36 -7.21 4.18
CA GLU A 173 -1.36 -8.67 4.21
C GLU A 173 -0.75 -9.16 2.90
N ILE A 174 0.38 -9.86 3.01
CA ILE A 174 1.10 -10.41 1.87
C ILE A 174 1.20 -11.91 2.07
N TYR A 175 0.89 -12.66 1.01
CA TYR A 175 0.93 -14.11 1.02
C TYR A 175 2.25 -14.62 0.45
N TYR A 176 2.76 -15.68 1.06
CA TYR A 176 4.03 -16.31 0.70
C TYR A 176 3.86 -17.81 0.54
N GLN A 177 4.55 -18.35 -0.47
CA GLN A 177 4.64 -19.78 -0.71
C GLN A 177 5.53 -20.45 0.32
N MET A 178 5.18 -21.68 0.71
CA MET A 178 6.03 -22.51 1.55
C MET A 178 7.19 -23.08 0.73
N ASP A 179 8.42 -22.81 1.14
CA ASP A 179 9.60 -23.38 0.48
C ASP A 179 9.78 -24.88 0.78
N ASP A 180 10.61 -25.56 0.00
CA ASP A 180 10.86 -27.00 0.14
C ASP A 180 11.43 -27.37 1.52
N VAL A 181 12.25 -26.49 2.12
CA VAL A 181 12.88 -26.71 3.42
C VAL A 181 11.82 -26.71 4.52
N THR A 182 10.92 -25.74 4.49
CA THR A 182 9.80 -25.59 5.41
C THR A 182 8.79 -26.72 5.22
N GLY A 183 8.51 -27.10 3.98
CA GLY A 183 7.67 -28.25 3.64
C GLY A 183 8.22 -29.56 4.20
N ALA A 184 9.52 -29.82 4.02
CA ALA A 184 10.19 -30.99 4.59
C ALA A 184 10.17 -30.98 6.13
N HIS A 185 10.33 -29.80 6.75
CA HIS A 185 10.23 -29.64 8.20
C HIS A 185 8.82 -29.92 8.72
N LEU A 186 7.78 -29.44 8.02
CA LEU A 186 6.38 -29.73 8.34
C LEU A 186 6.10 -31.23 8.27
N LEU A 187 6.47 -31.89 7.16
CA LEU A 187 6.32 -33.34 7.00
C LEU A 187 7.00 -34.13 8.13
N ARG A 188 8.21 -33.73 8.51
CA ARG A 188 8.94 -34.36 9.62
C ARG A 188 8.19 -34.24 10.95
N ARG A 189 7.57 -33.09 11.23
CA ARG A 189 6.75 -32.93 12.44
C ARG A 189 5.47 -33.75 12.38
N CYS A 190 4.84 -33.85 11.21
CA CYS A 190 3.65 -34.67 11.00
C CYS A 190 3.93 -36.17 11.22
N ARG A 191 5.11 -36.69 10.88
CA ARG A 191 5.49 -38.09 11.17
C ARG A 191 5.39 -38.48 12.64
N ASN A 192 5.51 -37.52 13.56
CA ASN A 192 5.41 -37.79 14.99
C ASN A 192 3.94 -37.87 15.48
N ALA A 193 2.99 -37.33 14.72
CA ALA A 193 1.57 -37.22 15.12
C ALA A 193 0.61 -38.11 14.30
N PHE A 194 1.02 -38.48 13.08
CA PHE A 194 0.24 -39.26 12.13
C PHE A 194 0.99 -40.54 11.75
N GLN A 195 0.27 -41.65 11.57
CA GLN A 195 0.86 -42.94 11.24
C GLN A 195 0.08 -43.65 10.13
N GLY A 196 0.76 -44.52 9.37
CA GLY A 196 0.14 -45.33 8.32
C GLY A 196 -0.59 -44.48 7.28
N LYS A 197 -1.84 -44.83 7.00
CA LYS A 197 -2.67 -44.13 6.00
C LYS A 197 -2.90 -42.65 6.35
N GLU A 198 -3.04 -42.31 7.63
CA GLU A 198 -3.22 -40.92 8.06
C GLU A 198 -2.04 -40.05 7.63
N TYR A 199 -0.81 -40.57 7.75
CA TYR A 199 0.38 -39.83 7.36
C TYR A 199 0.45 -39.64 5.83
N LEU A 200 0.11 -40.67 5.06
CA LEU A 200 0.08 -40.60 3.60
C LEU A 200 -0.95 -39.56 3.11
N ASP A 201 -2.15 -39.56 3.70
CA ASP A 201 -3.20 -38.59 3.36
C ASP A 201 -2.72 -37.14 3.67
N ILE A 202 -2.01 -36.93 4.79
CA ILE A 202 -1.43 -35.62 5.16
C ILE A 202 -0.27 -35.22 4.26
N GLU A 203 0.60 -36.16 3.89
CA GLU A 203 1.73 -35.91 2.98
C GLU A 203 1.24 -35.48 1.60
N ASP A 204 0.26 -36.19 1.05
CA ASP A 204 -0.39 -35.84 -0.21
C ASP A 204 -1.11 -34.50 -0.13
N PHE A 205 -1.76 -34.19 0.99
CA PHE A 205 -2.37 -32.88 1.23
C PHE A 205 -1.31 -31.76 1.22
N ILE A 206 -0.20 -31.92 1.94
CA ILE A 206 0.87 -30.91 1.97
C ILE A 206 1.42 -30.66 0.57
N ASN A 207 1.75 -31.72 -0.16
CA ASN A 207 2.33 -31.61 -1.50
C ASN A 207 1.40 -30.92 -2.50
N ARG A 208 0.08 -31.12 -2.39
CA ARG A 208 -0.91 -30.49 -3.27
C ARG A 208 -1.16 -29.01 -2.95
N HIS A 209 -1.04 -28.61 -1.69
CA HIS A 209 -1.48 -27.28 -1.25
C HIS A 209 -0.37 -26.30 -0.88
N ARG A 210 0.90 -26.74 -0.79
CA ARG A 210 2.03 -25.90 -0.39
C ARG A 210 2.38 -24.76 -1.36
N ASP A 211 2.07 -24.92 -2.65
CA ASP A 211 2.57 -24.02 -3.69
C ASP A 211 1.63 -22.84 -4.00
N ASN A 212 0.32 -23.07 -4.10
CA ASN A 212 -0.66 -22.03 -4.49
C ASN A 212 -2.06 -22.28 -3.90
N SER A 213 -2.16 -22.59 -2.60
CA SER A 213 -3.45 -22.94 -2.00
C SER A 213 -3.53 -22.64 -0.50
N VAL A 214 -4.25 -23.45 0.27
CA VAL A 214 -4.55 -23.18 1.68
C VAL A 214 -3.34 -23.17 2.62
N LEU A 215 -2.17 -23.70 2.19
CA LEU A 215 -0.94 -23.75 3.01
C LEU A 215 -0.02 -22.53 2.81
N LEU A 216 -0.53 -21.43 2.25
CA LEU A 216 0.21 -20.17 2.17
C LEU A 216 0.43 -19.56 3.57
N PHE A 217 1.56 -18.88 3.72
CA PHE A 217 1.82 -18.04 4.87
C PHE A 217 1.26 -16.64 4.63
N LYS A 218 0.40 -16.18 5.53
CA LYS A 218 -0.08 -14.79 5.56
C LYS A 218 0.82 -13.98 6.47
N ALA A 219 1.59 -13.05 5.92
CA ALA A 219 2.42 -12.16 6.72
C ALA A 219 1.79 -10.75 6.82
N ILE A 220 1.64 -10.29 8.05
CA ILE A 220 1.09 -8.97 8.37
C ILE A 220 2.25 -7.99 8.50
N HIS A 221 2.21 -6.92 7.71
CA HIS A 221 3.24 -5.90 7.68
C HIS A 221 2.77 -4.60 8.31
N LYS A 222 3.73 -3.74 8.66
CA LYS A 222 3.51 -2.31 8.87
C LYS A 222 4.46 -1.51 7.99
N ILE A 223 4.04 -0.29 7.68
CA ILE A 223 4.86 0.68 6.97
C ILE A 223 5.81 1.32 7.99
N GLU A 224 7.12 1.24 7.76
CA GLU A 224 8.12 2.02 8.48
C GLU A 224 8.74 3.05 7.54
N ILE A 225 8.66 4.32 7.95
CA ILE A 225 9.21 5.45 7.20
C ILE A 225 10.62 5.73 7.72
N ALA A 226 11.60 5.65 6.83
CA ALA A 226 12.98 6.03 7.09
C ALA A 226 13.17 7.48 6.62
N GLU A 227 12.84 8.43 7.50
CA GLU A 227 13.00 9.85 7.20
C GLU A 227 14.48 10.26 7.21
N VAL A 228 14.91 11.01 6.20
CA VAL A 228 16.23 11.65 6.15
C VAL A 228 16.08 13.16 6.29
N SER A 229 17.10 13.81 6.85
CA SER A 229 17.12 15.26 6.99
C SER A 229 16.98 15.93 5.61
N LYS A 230 16.15 16.97 5.53
CA LYS A 230 16.07 17.80 4.32
C LYS A 230 17.47 18.26 3.91
N PRO A 231 17.95 17.97 2.69
CA PRO A 231 19.24 18.47 2.25
C PRO A 231 19.20 20.01 2.24
N LYS A 232 20.20 20.65 2.86
CA LYS A 232 20.39 22.10 2.80
C LYS A 232 20.75 22.47 1.36
N LYS A 233 19.77 22.80 0.51
CA LYS A 233 20.03 23.33 -0.84
C LYS A 233 20.04 24.86 -0.82
N GLU A 234 21.13 25.45 -1.29
CA GLU A 234 21.23 26.86 -1.63
C GLU A 234 20.14 27.21 -2.65
N ILE A 235 19.24 28.10 -2.28
CA ILE A 235 18.28 28.70 -3.19
C ILE A 235 19.08 29.67 -4.07
N ARG A 236 19.62 29.20 -5.20
CA ARG A 236 20.09 30.10 -6.24
C ARG A 236 18.87 30.70 -6.93
N PRO A 237 18.66 32.03 -6.89
CA PRO A 237 17.54 32.65 -7.60
C PRO A 237 17.69 32.38 -9.10
N LEU A 238 16.60 31.95 -9.74
CA LEU A 238 16.55 31.75 -11.19
C LEU A 238 16.73 33.10 -11.89
N ALA A 239 17.72 33.16 -12.78
CA ALA A 239 17.82 34.20 -13.78
C ALA A 239 16.54 34.19 -14.63
N ILE A 240 15.88 35.34 -14.68
CA ILE A 240 14.65 35.56 -15.44
C ILE A 240 14.91 35.20 -16.92
N PRO A 241 14.09 34.34 -17.55
CA PRO A 241 14.16 34.10 -18.98
C PRO A 241 13.97 35.43 -19.74
N VAL A 242 14.95 35.78 -20.57
CA VAL A 242 14.94 36.98 -21.42
C VAL A 242 13.98 36.74 -22.59
N GLU A 243 12.68 36.69 -22.33
CA GLU A 243 11.68 36.68 -23.42
C GLU A 243 10.39 37.46 -23.15
N SER A 244 10.21 38.00 -21.94
CA SER A 244 9.05 38.84 -21.59
C SER A 244 9.32 40.37 -21.65
N LYS A 245 10.41 40.83 -22.27
CA LYS A 245 10.69 42.28 -22.47
C LYS A 245 10.27 42.88 -23.81
N LYS A 246 9.42 42.23 -24.59
CA LYS A 246 8.90 42.79 -25.86
C LYS A 246 7.38 42.83 -25.96
N ILE A 247 6.65 43.07 -24.87
CA ILE A 247 5.25 43.51 -24.95
C ILE A 247 4.99 44.55 -23.85
N LEU A 248 5.63 45.71 -23.95
CA LEU A 248 5.25 46.94 -23.22
C LEU A 248 6.03 48.15 -23.77
N LYS A 249 6.14 48.25 -25.10
CA LYS A 249 6.38 49.51 -25.83
C LYS A 249 5.70 49.38 -27.20
N LYS A 250 4.68 50.21 -27.44
CA LYS A 250 3.77 50.30 -28.60
C LYS A 250 2.49 49.45 -28.53
N ARG A 251 1.46 49.97 -27.86
CA ARG A 251 0.36 50.73 -28.51
C ARG A 251 -0.46 51.44 -27.45
#